data_AF-A0A659UFC0-F1
#
_entry.id   AF-A0A659UFC0-F1
#
_cell.length_a   1.000
_cell.length_b   1.000
_cell.length_c   1.000
_cell.angle_alpha   90.00
_cell.angle_beta   90.00
_cell.angle_gamma   90.00
#
_symmetry.space_group_name_H-M   'P 1'
#
loop_
_entity.id
_entity.type
_entity.pdbx_description
1 polymer ?
#
loop_
_entity_poly.entity_id
_entity_poly.type
_entity_poly.pdbx_seq_one_letter_code
_entity_poly.pdbx_strand_id
1 'polypeptide(L)' 'SGAEMMKKAKAMGGKYEMKTVSGDTLTAEVKKGKLYIMDESGGESKVTIADVNQSNGVIHVVNKVLLPK' A
#
# COMPACT_ATOMS: atom_id res chain seq x y z
N SER A 1 -4.67 8.95 0.75
CA SER A 1 -4.02 8.75 2.07
C SER A 1 -4.00 7.27 2.44
N GLY A 2 -3.24 6.89 3.48
CA GLY A 2 -3.19 5.52 4.00
C GLY A 2 -4.54 5.12 4.60
N ALA A 3 -5.23 6.07 5.24
CA ALA A 3 -6.60 5.90 5.69
C ALA A 3 -7.58 5.59 4.53
N GLU A 4 -7.42 6.26 3.38
CA GLU A 4 -8.23 5.96 2.20
C GLU A 4 -7.90 4.61 1.59
N MET A 5 -6.62 4.23 1.52
CA MET A 5 -6.22 2.89 1.08
C MET A 5 -6.88 1.82 1.96
N MET A 6 -6.87 2.02 3.29
CA MET A 6 -7.56 1.12 4.22
C MET A 6 -9.07 1.10 3.99
N LYS A 7 -9.70 2.25 3.73
CA LYS A 7 -11.15 2.36 3.50
C LYS A 7 -11.55 1.64 2.21
N LYS A 8 -10.81 1.87 1.12
CA LYS A 8 -11.02 1.20 -0.17
C LYS A 8 -10.77 -0.30 -0.07
N ALA A 9 -9.68 -0.70 0.59
CA ALA A 9 -9.37 -2.11 0.82
C ALA A 9 -10.50 -2.80 1.59
N LYS A 10 -10.99 -2.21 2.69
CA LYS A 10 -12.14 -2.76 3.43
C LYS A 10 -13.42 -2.83 2.59
N ALA A 11 -13.67 -1.82 1.74
CA ALA A 11 -14.84 -1.81 0.87
C ALA A 11 -14.81 -2.91 -0.21
N MET A 12 -13.63 -3.35 -0.63
CA MET A 12 -13.42 -4.37 -1.66
C MET A 12 -13.02 -5.74 -1.09
N GLY A 13 -13.45 -6.07 0.14
CA GLY A 13 -13.21 -7.39 0.74
C GLY A 13 -11.82 -7.59 1.36
N GLY A 14 -11.10 -6.51 1.63
CA GLY A 14 -9.82 -6.49 2.35
C GLY A 14 -8.61 -6.06 1.53
N LYS A 15 -8.77 -5.90 0.20
CA LYS A 15 -7.68 -5.59 -0.75
C LYS A 15 -8.02 -4.42 -1.67
N TYR A 16 -7.04 -3.61 -2.03
CA TYR A 16 -7.15 -2.49 -2.95
C TYR A 16 -5.95 -2.44 -3.89
N GLU A 17 -6.19 -2.69 -5.17
CA GLU A 17 -5.17 -2.67 -6.21
C GLU A 17 -4.87 -1.23 -6.66
N MET A 18 -3.58 -0.96 -6.90
CA MET A 18 -3.05 0.34 -7.28
C MET A 18 -2.04 0.15 -8.39
N LYS A 19 -2.20 0.88 -9.48
CA LYS A 19 -1.24 0.87 -10.59
C LYS A 19 -0.11 1.85 -10.30
N THR A 20 1.13 1.39 -10.39
CA THR A 20 2.31 2.25 -10.27
C THR A 20 2.58 3.00 -11.56
N VAL A 21 3.42 4.04 -11.47
CA VAL A 21 3.89 4.79 -12.65
C VAL A 21 4.71 3.93 -13.61
N SER A 22 5.41 2.92 -13.10
CA SER A 22 6.18 1.95 -13.89
C SER A 22 5.31 1.00 -14.69
N GLY A 23 4.03 0.85 -14.31
CA GLY A 23 3.06 -0.04 -14.94
C GLY A 23 2.63 -1.21 -14.06
N ASP A 24 3.50 -1.61 -13.13
CA ASP A 24 3.31 -2.71 -12.18
C ASP A 24 2.17 -2.44 -11.19
N THR A 25 1.55 -3.49 -10.68
CA THR A 25 0.44 -3.40 -9.72
C THR A 25 0.91 -3.64 -8.29
N LEU A 26 0.57 -2.72 -7.38
CA LEU A 26 0.70 -2.94 -5.94
C LEU A 26 -0.67 -3.15 -5.31
N THR A 27 -0.78 -4.06 -4.36
CA THR A 27 -2.03 -4.32 -3.64
C THR A 27 -1.93 -3.86 -2.20
N ALA A 28 -2.74 -2.88 -1.80
CA ALA A 28 -2.94 -2.51 -0.41
C ALA A 28 -3.90 -3.51 0.27
N GLU A 29 -3.47 -4.14 1.36
CA GLU A 29 -4.26 -5.09 2.12
C GLU A 29 -4.37 -4.67 3.59
N VAL A 30 -5.55 -4.79 4.19
CA VAL A 30 -5.74 -4.50 5.62
C VAL A 30 -5.84 -5.80 6.41
N LYS A 31 -4.76 -6.14 7.12
CA LYS A 31 -4.71 -7.31 8.01
C LYS A 31 -4.73 -6.87 9.46
N LYS A 32 -5.73 -7.32 10.24
CA LYS A 32 -5.86 -7.05 11.69
C LYS A 32 -5.70 -5.55 12.04
N GLY A 33 -6.28 -4.66 11.22
CA GLY A 33 -6.22 -3.21 11.41
C GLY A 33 -4.89 -2.54 11.00
N LYS A 34 -3.95 -3.29 10.42
CA LYS A 34 -2.68 -2.78 9.88
C LYS A 34 -2.70 -2.80 8.36
N LEU A 35 -2.09 -1.80 7.73
CA LEU A 35 -1.95 -1.70 6.28
C LEU A 35 -0.68 -2.40 5.83
N TYR A 36 -0.83 -3.27 4.84
CA TYR A 36 0.23 -3.99 4.15
C TYR A 36 0.17 -3.63 2.66
N ILE A 37 1.32 -3.60 2.01
CA ILE A 37 1.47 -3.46 0.57
C ILE A 37 2.07 -4.75 0.05
N MET A 38 1.35 -5.42 -0.86
CA MET A 38 1.82 -6.57 -1.61
C MET A 38 2.37 -6.12 -2.96
N ASP A 39 3.57 -6.58 -3.28
CA ASP A 39 4.17 -6.43 -4.61
C ASP A 39 3.84 -7.62 -5.53
N GLU A 40 4.12 -7.49 -6.83
CA GLU A 40 3.84 -8.52 -7.84
C GLU A 40 4.73 -9.75 -7.73
N SER A 41 5.86 -9.63 -7.02
CA SER A 41 6.71 -10.75 -6.64
C SER A 41 6.16 -11.52 -5.42
N GLY A 42 5.00 -11.12 -4.87
CA GLY A 42 4.36 -11.75 -3.72
C GLY A 42 4.93 -11.33 -2.36
N GLY A 43 5.79 -10.30 -2.34
CA GLY A 43 6.33 -9.75 -1.11
C GLY A 43 5.31 -8.91 -0.34
N GLU A 44 5.19 -9.16 0.97
CA GLU A 44 4.39 -8.33 1.87
C GLU A 44 5.26 -7.33 2.63
N SER A 45 4.88 -6.05 2.55
CA SER A 45 5.54 -4.95 3.23
C SER A 45 4.56 -4.21 4.14
N LYS A 46 4.86 -4.14 5.43
CA LYS A 46 3.99 -3.45 6.39
C LYS A 46 4.25 -1.96 6.35
N VAL A 47 3.19 -1.16 6.27
CA VAL A 47 3.29 0.30 6.45
C VAL A 47 3.54 0.60 7.93
N THR A 48 4.69 1.21 8.23
CA THR A 48 5.11 1.58 9.59
C THR A 48 4.72 3.00 9.94
N ILE A 49 4.79 3.91 8.97
CA ILE A 49 4.35 5.31 9.09
C ILE A 49 3.50 5.61 7.87
N ALA A 50 2.23 5.95 8.08
CA ALA A 50 1.34 6.37 7.02
C ALA A 50 1.20 7.89 7.01
N ASP A 51 0.92 8.45 5.83
CA ASP A 51 0.43 9.82 5.68
C ASP A 51 1.44 10.92 6.07
N VAL A 52 2.69 10.74 5.64
CA VAL A 52 3.70 11.80 5.72
C VAL A 52 3.45 12.79 4.58
N ASN A 53 2.78 13.90 4.88
CA ASN A 53 2.40 14.91 3.90
C ASN A 53 3.63 15.67 3.37
N GLN A 54 3.66 15.86 2.05
CA GLN A 54 4.64 16.66 1.33
C GLN A 54 3.92 17.63 0.38
N SER A 55 4.61 18.67 -0.08
CA SER A 55 4.03 19.70 -0.95
C SER A 55 3.47 19.16 -2.28
N ASN A 56 3.92 17.97 -2.68
CA ASN A 56 3.58 17.31 -3.94
C ASN A 56 2.89 15.95 -3.74
N GLY A 57 2.52 15.56 -2.53
CA GLY A 57 1.88 14.28 -2.30
C GLY A 57 2.04 13.74 -0.88
N VAL A 58 2.03 12.43 -0.76
CA VAL A 58 2.05 11.71 0.52
C VAL A 58 3.06 10.57 0.45
N ILE A 59 3.88 10.45 1.48
CA ILE A 59 4.82 9.34 1.64
C ILE A 59 4.26 8.35 2.67
N HIS A 60 4.40 7.06 2.35
CA HIS A 60 4.14 5.94 3.25
C HIS A 60 5.46 5.18 3.48
N VAL A 61 5.87 5.04 4.73
CA VAL A 61 7.07 4.30 5.10
C VAL A 61 6.72 2.82 5.29
N VAL A 62 7.51 1.93 4.70
CA VAL A 62 7.36 0.48 4.79
C VAL A 62 8.61 -0.17 5.39
N ASN A 63 8.46 -1.36 5.98
CA ASN A 63 9.57 -2.08 6.62
C ASN A 63 10.34 -3.03 5.69
N LYS A 64 9.96 -3.13 4.41
CA LYS A 64 10.57 -4.05 3.45
C LYS A 64 10.60 -3.39 2.06
N VAL A 65 11.60 -3.77 1.26
CA VAL A 65 11.77 -3.32 -0.12
C VAL A 65 10.73 -4.02 -1.02
N LEU A 66 10.06 -3.25 -1.87
CA LEU A 66 9.13 -3.73 -2.89
C LEU A 66 9.90 -4.12 -4.15
N LEU A 67 9.57 -5.27 -4.74
CA LEU A 67 10.24 -5.77 -5.94
C LEU A 67 9.29 -5.78 -7.14
N PRO A 68 9.67 -5.17 -8.28
CA PRO A 68 8.91 -5.29 -9.53
C PRO A 68 9.07 -6.70 -10.13
N LYS A 69 8.30 -7.00 -11.17
CA LYS A 69 8.36 -8.29 -11.88
C LYS A 69 8.80 -8.14 -13.33
#